data_AF-A0A438MCM5-F1
#
_entry.id   AF-A0A438MCM5-F1
#
_cell.length_a   1.000
_cell.length_b   1.000
_cell.length_c   1.000
_cell.angle_alpha   90.00
_cell.angle_beta   90.00
_cell.angle_gamma   90.00
#
_symmetry.space_group_name_H-M   'P 1'
#
loop_
_entity.id
_entity.type
_entity.pdbx_description
1 polymer ?
#
loop_
_entity_poly.entity_id
_entity_poly.type
_entity_poly.pdbx_seq_one_letter_code
_entity_poly.pdbx_strand_id
1 'polypeptide(L)'
;MREFFLGVIVFFGTMGLLMGGGALIIMGGSEMSAEADRYAVQFGNPGDDCNWRAPLHIDIKDGARTYCGRRGAAPPPWRQSVDTTTFKGFKGFTDGQRKEVLTLSSQLGSDGLSETEQQQIQNRVDEIAATVSVPPVNEFPGVPGPPGLGRILLGVLAWVILGIPYLIRHWRERRWRRWSY
;
A
#
# COMPACT_ATOMS: atom_id res chain seq x y z
N MET A 1 26.45 -40.84 7.52
CA MET A 1 26.83 -39.42 7.35
C MET A 1 26.19 -38.76 6.13
N ARG A 2 26.24 -39.35 4.92
CA ARG A 2 25.65 -38.77 3.70
C ARG A 2 24.18 -38.32 3.82
N GLU A 3 23.31 -39.18 4.34
CA GLU A 3 21.87 -38.87 4.49
C GLU A 3 21.59 -37.71 5.46
N PHE A 4 22.44 -37.57 6.49
CA PHE A 4 22.34 -36.46 7.45
C PHE A 4 22.69 -35.12 6.79
N PHE A 5 23.78 -35.07 6.01
CA PHE A 5 24.17 -33.87 5.27
C PHE A 5 23.11 -33.42 4.26
N LEU A 6 22.50 -34.36 3.54
CA LEU A 6 21.40 -34.06 2.61
C LEU A 6 20.18 -33.49 3.34
N GLY A 7 19.82 -34.06 4.50
CA GLY A 7 18.71 -33.57 5.32
C GLY A 7 18.92 -32.13 5.79
N VAL A 8 20.15 -31.79 6.20
CA VAL A 8 20.52 -30.44 6.63
C VAL A 8 20.41 -29.45 5.46
N ILE A 9 20.92 -29.79 4.27
CA ILE A 9 20.85 -28.92 3.08
C ILE A 9 19.40 -28.67 2.68
N VAL A 10 18.56 -29.71 2.65
CA VAL A 10 17.14 -29.56 2.31
C VAL A 10 16.43 -28.68 3.33
N PHE A 11 16.72 -28.84 4.62
CA PHE A 11 16.12 -28.04 5.68
C PHE A 11 16.47 -26.54 5.56
N PHE A 12 17.75 -26.21 5.40
CA PHE A 12 18.15 -24.81 5.25
C PHE A 12 17.68 -24.22 3.93
N GLY A 13 17.67 -25.02 2.85
CA GLY A 13 17.14 -24.60 1.55
C GLY A 13 15.66 -24.24 1.61
N THR A 14 14.81 -25.10 2.21
CA THR A 14 13.39 -24.82 2.36
C THR A 14 13.14 -23.64 3.29
N MET A 15 13.87 -23.52 4.40
CA MET A 15 13.73 -22.38 5.30
C MET A 15 14.10 -21.05 4.62
N GLY A 16 15.19 -21.03 3.85
CA GLY A 16 15.59 -19.86 3.06
C GLY A 16 14.53 -19.47 2.02
N LEU A 17 13.94 -20.44 1.33
CA LEU A 17 12.86 -20.21 0.38
C LEU A 17 11.57 -19.70 1.04
N LEU A 18 11.21 -20.21 2.22
CA LEU A 18 10.04 -19.73 2.96
C LEU A 18 10.24 -18.29 3.47
N MET A 19 11.41 -17.98 4.00
CA MET A 19 11.75 -16.62 4.45
C MET A 19 11.83 -15.64 3.28
N GLY A 20 12.49 -16.02 2.19
CA GLY A 20 12.56 -15.21 0.97
C GLY A 20 11.19 -14.99 0.34
N GLY A 21 10.37 -16.04 0.24
CA GLY A 21 9.00 -15.94 -0.25
C GLY A 21 8.12 -15.05 0.63
N GLY A 22 8.23 -15.16 1.95
CA GLY A 22 7.52 -14.29 2.90
C GLY A 22 7.92 -12.81 2.73
N ALA A 23 9.21 -12.51 2.59
CA ALA A 23 9.69 -11.16 2.34
C ALA A 23 9.14 -10.57 1.04
N LEU A 24 9.06 -11.37 -0.04
CA LEU A 24 8.49 -10.94 -1.32
C LEU A 24 6.99 -10.63 -1.21
N ILE A 25 6.22 -11.43 -0.45
CA ILE A 25 4.79 -11.16 -0.21
C ILE A 25 4.62 -9.85 0.55
N ILE A 26 5.40 -9.62 1.60
CA ILE A 26 5.33 -8.38 2.40
C ILE A 26 5.70 -7.17 1.55
N MET A 27 6.79 -7.25 0.77
CA MET A 27 7.20 -6.17 -0.13
C MET A 27 6.13 -5.90 -1.18
N GLY A 28 5.62 -6.93 -1.87
CA GLY A 28 4.57 -6.76 -2.88
C GLY A 28 3.27 -6.20 -2.29
N GLY A 29 2.88 -6.63 -1.08
CA GLY A 29 1.73 -6.07 -0.38
C GLY A 29 1.92 -4.59 -0.01
N SER A 30 3.13 -4.20 0.40
CA SER A 30 3.45 -2.79 0.67
C SER A 30 3.41 -1.92 -0.58
N GLU A 31 3.85 -2.44 -1.73
CA GLU A 31 3.78 -1.75 -3.02
C GLU A 31 2.32 -1.56 -3.47
N MET A 32 1.48 -2.60 -3.35
CA MET A 32 0.06 -2.50 -3.70
C MET A 32 -0.69 -1.53 -2.76
N SER A 33 -0.36 -1.52 -1.48
CA SER A 33 -0.92 -0.55 -0.52
C SER A 33 -0.47 0.88 -0.82
N ALA A 34 0.81 1.08 -1.19
CA ALA A 34 1.33 2.39 -1.55
C ALA A 34 0.72 2.93 -2.84
N GLU A 35 0.37 2.05 -3.80
CA GLU A 35 -0.37 2.43 -5.00
C GLU A 35 -1.81 2.84 -4.69
N ALA A 36 -2.50 2.12 -3.82
CA ALA A 36 -3.85 2.49 -3.39
C ALA A 36 -3.89 3.86 -2.70
N ASP A 37 -2.87 4.19 -1.89
CA ASP A 37 -2.79 5.46 -1.17
C ASP A 37 -2.31 6.63 -2.05
N ARG A 38 -1.77 6.39 -3.25
CA ARG A 38 -1.10 7.42 -4.08
C ARG A 38 -2.05 8.52 -4.56
N TYR A 39 -3.33 8.21 -4.72
CA TYR A 39 -4.38 9.15 -5.14
C TYR A 39 -5.53 9.19 -4.14
N ALA A 40 -5.32 8.69 -2.93
CA ALA A 40 -6.33 8.74 -1.89
C ALA A 40 -6.55 10.18 -1.41
N VAL A 41 -7.81 10.58 -1.31
CA VAL A 41 -8.22 11.81 -0.62
C VAL A 41 -8.72 11.42 0.76
N GLN A 42 -8.25 12.10 1.78
CA GLN A 42 -8.72 11.86 3.13
C GLN A 42 -9.51 13.05 3.66
N PHE A 43 -10.71 12.75 4.12
CA PHE A 43 -11.63 13.70 4.74
C PHE A 43 -11.54 13.57 6.26
N GLY A 44 -11.44 14.69 6.97
CA GLY A 44 -11.40 14.72 8.44
C GLY A 44 -11.40 16.15 8.95
N ASN A 45 -11.46 16.35 10.27
CA ASN A 45 -11.32 17.69 10.84
C ASN A 45 -9.85 18.03 11.09
N PRO A 46 -9.50 19.33 11.20
CA PRO A 46 -8.16 19.76 11.59
C PRO A 46 -7.78 19.15 12.95
N GLY A 47 -6.65 18.43 12.98
CA GLY A 47 -6.14 17.76 14.18
C GLY A 47 -6.68 16.35 14.43
N ASP A 48 -7.53 15.82 13.55
CA ASP A 48 -7.90 14.41 13.56
C ASP A 48 -6.72 13.52 13.13
N ASP A 49 -6.68 12.30 13.68
CA ASP A 49 -5.71 11.29 13.27
C ASP A 49 -6.07 10.82 11.85
N CYS A 50 -5.15 11.01 10.90
CA CYS A 50 -5.33 10.66 9.50
C CYS A 50 -4.26 9.67 9.02
N ASN A 51 -4.54 9.07 7.86
CA ASN A 51 -3.55 8.39 7.06
C ASN A 51 -2.57 9.42 6.50
N TRP A 52 -1.39 9.50 7.10
CA TRP A 52 -0.31 10.39 6.68
C TRP A 52 0.21 10.12 5.26
N ARG A 53 -0.14 8.96 4.70
CA ARG A 53 0.21 8.54 3.33
C ARG A 53 -0.70 9.15 2.27
N ALA A 54 -1.95 9.47 2.62
CA ALA A 54 -2.84 10.18 1.71
C ALA A 54 -2.19 11.54 1.36
N PRO A 55 -2.05 11.87 0.07
CA PRO A 55 -1.34 13.09 -0.31
C PRO A 55 -2.22 14.35 -0.23
N LEU A 56 -3.54 14.20 -0.17
CA LEU A 56 -4.50 15.28 0.05
C LEU A 56 -5.39 15.01 1.25
N HIS A 57 -5.44 15.99 2.17
CA HIS A 57 -6.37 16.02 3.29
C HIS A 57 -7.34 17.19 3.12
N ILE A 58 -8.62 16.94 3.31
CA ILE A 58 -9.70 17.92 3.11
C ILE A 58 -10.50 18.02 4.40
N ASP A 59 -10.75 19.24 4.87
CA ASP A 59 -11.62 19.50 6.00
C ASP A 59 -13.07 19.22 5.60
N ILE A 60 -13.75 18.39 6.38
CA ILE A 60 -15.16 18.07 6.15
C ILE A 60 -16.04 19.31 6.31
N LYS A 61 -15.63 20.33 7.06
CA LYS A 61 -16.48 21.49 7.37
C LYS A 61 -16.62 22.50 6.24
N ASP A 62 -15.54 22.74 5.51
CA ASP A 62 -15.49 23.80 4.49
C ASP A 62 -14.93 23.31 3.15
N GLY A 63 -14.53 22.03 3.06
CA GLY A 63 -13.89 21.46 1.89
C GLY A 63 -12.52 22.04 1.59
N ALA A 64 -11.97 22.83 2.52
CA ALA A 64 -10.64 23.41 2.38
C ALA A 64 -9.58 22.32 2.57
N ARG A 65 -8.44 22.52 1.90
CA ARG A 65 -7.28 21.69 2.18
C ARG A 65 -6.86 21.89 3.62
N THR A 66 -6.67 20.80 4.34
CA THR A 66 -6.18 20.83 5.71
C THR A 66 -4.91 20.01 5.85
N TYR A 67 -4.27 20.10 7.00
CA TYR A 67 -3.27 19.15 7.42
C TYR A 67 -3.89 18.32 8.53
N CYS A 68 -4.02 17.03 8.27
CA CYS A 68 -4.27 16.08 9.34
C CYS A 68 -2.93 15.44 9.72
N GLY A 69 -2.74 15.23 11.02
CA GLY A 69 -1.52 14.72 11.61
C GLY A 69 -1.80 14.27 13.02
N ARG A 70 -0.87 13.50 13.60
CA ARG A 70 -1.06 12.94 14.95
C ARG A 70 -1.45 14.04 15.91
N ARG A 71 -2.54 13.86 16.65
CA ARG A 71 -3.04 14.86 17.61
C ARG A 71 -1.92 15.32 18.56
N GLY A 72 -1.60 16.61 18.55
CA GLY A 72 -0.53 17.21 19.37
C GLY A 72 0.86 17.24 18.73
N ALA A 73 1.05 16.66 17.53
CA ALA A 73 2.27 16.85 16.76
C ALA A 73 2.15 18.11 15.89
N ALA A 74 3.14 18.99 15.95
CA ALA A 74 3.22 20.12 15.03
C ALA A 74 3.41 19.58 13.60
N PRO A 75 2.71 20.15 12.59
CA PRO A 75 2.99 19.83 11.19
C PRO A 75 4.48 20.07 10.91
N PRO A 76 5.19 19.14 10.27
CA PRO A 76 6.56 19.39 9.89
C PRO A 76 6.61 20.59 8.92
N PRO A 77 7.70 21.40 8.91
CA PRO A 77 7.76 22.66 8.17
C PRO A 77 7.38 22.55 6.69
N TRP A 78 7.75 21.44 6.04
CA TRP A 78 7.43 21.17 4.64
C TRP A 78 5.97 20.80 4.37
N ARG A 79 5.14 20.60 5.41
CA ARG A 79 3.69 20.39 5.32
C ARG A 79 2.87 21.56 5.88
N GLN A 80 3.52 22.60 6.40
CA GLN A 80 2.84 23.79 6.94
C GLN A 80 2.24 24.69 5.85
N SER A 81 2.67 24.56 4.59
CA SER A 81 2.07 25.33 3.50
C SER A 81 0.73 24.71 3.09
N VAL A 82 -0.34 25.20 3.73
CA VAL A 82 -1.73 24.99 3.30
C VAL A 82 -2.01 25.72 1.97
N ASP A 83 -1.11 26.61 1.57
CA ASP A 83 -1.16 27.35 0.31
C ASP A 83 -1.42 26.40 -0.88
N THR A 84 -2.53 26.68 -1.57
CA THR A 84 -3.02 25.94 -2.75
C THR A 84 -2.05 26.03 -3.92
N THR A 85 -1.21 27.07 -3.97
CA THR A 85 -0.21 27.26 -5.04
C THR A 85 0.99 26.32 -4.93
N THR A 86 1.27 25.78 -3.73
CA THR A 86 2.44 24.92 -3.49
C THR A 86 2.04 23.44 -3.29
N PHE A 87 0.76 23.13 -3.42
CA PHE A 87 0.28 21.74 -3.33
C PHE A 87 0.86 20.91 -4.48
N LYS A 88 1.82 20.04 -4.16
CA LYS A 88 2.37 19.03 -5.09
C LYS A 88 1.68 17.67 -4.96
N GLY A 89 0.59 17.58 -4.19
CA GLY A 89 0.11 16.33 -3.58
C GLY A 89 -0.70 15.40 -4.47
N PHE A 90 -0.30 15.22 -5.73
CA PHE A 90 -0.60 13.99 -6.47
C PHE A 90 0.53 13.80 -7.49
N LYS A 91 1.23 12.67 -7.40
CA LYS A 91 2.35 12.39 -8.30
C LYS A 91 1.82 12.23 -9.73
N GLY A 92 2.34 13.03 -10.65
CA GLY A 92 1.97 13.00 -12.06
C GLY A 92 0.78 13.88 -12.46
N PHE A 93 0.04 14.47 -11.52
CA PHE A 93 -1.00 15.44 -11.87
C PHE A 93 -0.35 16.72 -12.42
N THR A 94 -1.06 17.44 -13.29
CA THR A 94 -0.71 18.81 -13.69
C THR A 94 -1.20 19.83 -12.65
N ASP A 95 -0.73 21.08 -12.73
CA ASP A 95 -1.23 22.16 -11.87
C ASP A 95 -2.73 22.41 -12.09
N GLY A 96 -3.20 22.31 -13.34
CA GLY A 96 -4.61 22.45 -13.71
C GLY A 96 -5.48 21.39 -13.06
N GLN A 97 -5.08 20.12 -13.15
CA GLN A 97 -5.78 18.98 -12.54
C GLN A 97 -5.84 19.09 -11.01
N ARG A 98 -4.74 19.51 -10.37
CA ARG A 98 -4.71 19.74 -8.91
C ARG A 98 -5.66 20.87 -8.51
N LYS A 99 -5.60 21.99 -9.23
CA LYS A 99 -6.48 23.14 -8.98
C LYS A 99 -7.94 22.77 -9.15
N GLU A 100 -8.25 21.94 -10.14
CA GLU A 100 -9.60 21.43 -10.38
C GLU A 100 -10.14 20.67 -9.17
N VAL A 101 -9.39 19.69 -8.64
CA VAL A 101 -9.80 18.90 -7.45
C VAL A 101 -10.03 19.81 -6.23
N LEU A 102 -9.13 20.76 -5.99
CA LEU A 102 -9.27 21.72 -4.88
C LEU A 102 -10.44 22.69 -5.07
N THR A 103 -10.74 23.06 -6.31
CA THR A 103 -11.87 23.93 -6.62
C THR A 103 -13.17 23.17 -6.40
N LEU A 104 -13.24 21.92 -6.85
CA LEU A 104 -14.38 21.04 -6.61
C LEU A 104 -14.62 20.83 -5.11
N SER A 105 -13.56 20.56 -4.33
CA SER A 105 -13.72 20.37 -2.89
C SER A 105 -14.24 21.61 -2.18
N SER A 106 -13.72 22.80 -2.54
CA SER A 106 -14.19 24.06 -1.97
C SER A 106 -15.62 24.42 -2.39
N GLN A 107 -16.04 24.04 -3.60
CA GLN A 107 -17.40 24.27 -4.08
C GLN A 107 -18.42 23.37 -3.38
N LEU A 108 -18.09 22.09 -3.18
CA LEU A 108 -18.96 21.14 -2.49
C LEU A 108 -18.94 21.33 -0.97
N GLY A 109 -17.84 21.85 -0.42
CA GLY A 109 -17.66 21.98 1.02
C GLY A 109 -18.26 23.25 1.64
N SER A 110 -18.92 24.14 0.90
CA SER A 110 -19.37 25.45 1.44
C SER A 110 -20.26 25.35 2.68
N ASP A 111 -21.01 24.25 2.81
CA ASP A 111 -21.92 23.95 3.91
C ASP A 111 -21.57 22.64 4.65
N GLY A 112 -20.33 22.18 4.45
CA GLY A 112 -19.84 20.89 4.93
C GLY A 112 -20.06 19.75 3.93
N LEU A 113 -19.05 18.88 3.82
CA LEU A 113 -19.01 17.77 2.87
C LEU A 113 -19.80 16.55 3.39
N SER A 114 -20.89 16.23 2.71
CA SER A 114 -21.59 14.95 2.85
C SER A 114 -20.79 13.77 2.32
N GLU A 115 -21.13 12.54 2.72
CA GLU A 115 -20.47 11.32 2.22
C GLU A 115 -20.54 11.21 0.69
N THR A 116 -21.65 11.64 0.07
CA THR A 116 -21.82 11.65 -1.38
C THR A 116 -20.85 12.61 -2.07
N GLU A 117 -20.64 13.80 -1.50
CA GLU A 117 -19.71 14.80 -2.03
C GLU A 117 -18.25 14.37 -1.84
N GLN A 118 -17.94 13.74 -0.71
CA GLN A 118 -16.64 13.11 -0.48
C GLN A 118 -16.33 12.05 -1.55
N GLN A 119 -17.31 11.18 -1.83
CA GLN A 119 -17.18 10.18 -2.90
C GLN A 119 -17.05 10.83 -4.28
N GLN A 120 -17.76 11.93 -4.54
CA GLN A 120 -17.65 12.67 -5.79
C GLN A 120 -16.24 13.25 -6.01
N ILE A 121 -15.63 13.81 -4.95
CA ILE A 121 -14.26 14.31 -5.00
C ILE A 121 -13.28 13.16 -5.26
N GLN A 122 -13.42 12.04 -4.56
CA GLN A 122 -12.57 10.86 -4.77
C GLN A 122 -12.70 10.32 -6.20
N ASN A 123 -13.93 10.17 -6.71
CA ASN A 123 -14.19 9.71 -8.08
C ASN A 123 -13.52 10.64 -9.11
N ARG A 124 -13.53 11.95 -8.87
CA ARG A 124 -12.86 12.91 -9.78
C ARG A 124 -11.34 12.73 -9.76
N VAL A 125 -10.77 12.51 -8.58
CA VAL A 125 -9.33 12.22 -8.44
C VAL A 125 -8.98 10.91 -9.15
N ASP A 126 -9.80 9.87 -9.02
CA ASP A 126 -9.59 8.57 -9.66
C ASP A 126 -9.68 8.68 -11.20
N GLU A 127 -10.65 9.45 -11.71
CA GLU A 127 -10.80 9.72 -13.14
C GLU A 127 -9.57 10.44 -13.70
N ILE A 128 -9.08 11.47 -13.01
CA ILE A 128 -7.85 12.16 -13.40
C ILE A 128 -6.67 11.19 -13.35
N ALA A 129 -6.53 10.42 -12.26
CA ALA A 129 -5.45 9.46 -12.09
C ALA A 129 -5.41 8.41 -13.21
N ALA A 130 -6.56 7.97 -13.70
CA ALA A 130 -6.66 7.04 -14.83
C ALA A 130 -6.10 7.63 -16.14
N THR A 131 -6.09 8.96 -16.30
CA THR A 131 -5.49 9.63 -17.47
C THR A 131 -3.99 9.83 -17.33
N VAL A 132 -3.45 9.80 -16.11
CA VAL A 132 -2.03 10.01 -15.87
C VAL A 132 -1.30 8.69 -16.11
N SER A 133 -0.51 8.64 -17.18
CA SER A 133 0.45 7.55 -17.39
C SER A 133 1.59 7.68 -16.40
N VAL A 134 1.38 7.23 -15.16
CA VAL A 134 2.47 7.09 -14.20
C VAL A 134 3.14 5.74 -14.48
N PRO A 135 4.44 5.72 -14.82
CA PRO A 135 5.15 4.46 -14.95
C PRO A 135 4.99 3.69 -13.63
N PRO A 136 4.76 2.36 -13.69
CA PRO A 136 4.62 1.55 -12.48
C PRO A 136 5.81 1.89 -11.59
N VAL A 137 5.51 2.23 -10.34
CA VAL A 137 6.53 2.73 -9.44
C VAL A 137 7.38 1.55 -9.04
N ASN A 138 8.47 1.35 -9.78
CA ASN A 138 9.63 0.67 -9.29
C ASN A 138 10.21 1.58 -8.20
N GLU A 139 9.60 1.54 -7.01
CA GLU A 139 9.92 2.41 -5.87
C GLU A 139 11.37 2.20 -5.37
N PHE A 140 12.04 1.15 -5.88
CA PHE A 140 13.46 0.93 -5.76
C PHE A 140 14.18 1.23 -7.08
N PRO A 141 14.66 2.47 -7.30
CA PRO A 141 15.56 2.76 -8.41
C PRO A 141 16.80 1.86 -8.31
N GLY A 142 16.97 0.96 -9.28
CA GLY A 142 18.15 0.10 -9.41
C GLY A 142 17.95 -1.39 -9.16
N VAL A 143 16.74 -1.87 -8.78
CA VAL A 143 16.49 -3.30 -8.62
C VAL A 143 15.52 -3.79 -9.71
N PRO A 144 16.02 -4.40 -10.81
CA PRO A 144 15.14 -5.03 -11.79
C PRO A 144 14.42 -6.20 -11.12
N GLY A 145 13.10 -6.08 -10.97
CA GLY A 145 12.28 -7.13 -10.37
C GLY A 145 10.84 -7.04 -10.88
N PRO A 146 10.06 -8.12 -10.72
CA PRO A 146 8.66 -8.09 -11.08
C PRO A 146 7.90 -7.07 -10.21
N PRO A 147 6.81 -6.49 -10.73
CA PRO A 147 5.93 -5.59 -9.96
C PRO A 147 5.34 -6.32 -8.74
N GLY A 148 4.79 -5.59 -7.77
CA GLY A 148 4.33 -6.13 -6.48
C GLY A 148 3.48 -7.39 -6.58
N LEU A 149 2.53 -7.45 -7.53
CA LEU A 149 1.72 -8.64 -7.79
C LEU A 149 2.59 -9.86 -8.19
N GLY A 150 3.60 -9.65 -9.03
CA GLY A 150 4.54 -10.70 -9.44
C GLY A 150 5.40 -11.20 -8.29
N ARG A 151 5.77 -10.33 -7.33
CA ARG A 151 6.49 -10.75 -6.10
C ARG A 151 5.61 -11.60 -5.19
N ILE A 152 4.34 -11.22 -5.01
CA ILE A 152 3.36 -12.01 -4.26
C ILE A 152 3.19 -13.39 -4.89
N LEU A 153 2.99 -13.46 -6.21
CA LEU A 153 2.81 -14.74 -6.93
C LEU A 153 4.03 -15.65 -6.79
N LEU A 154 5.25 -15.11 -6.90
CA LEU A 154 6.48 -15.89 -6.69
C LEU A 154 6.59 -16.42 -5.26
N GLY A 155 6.26 -15.59 -4.26
CA GLY A 155 6.25 -16.00 -2.86
C GLY A 155 5.23 -17.10 -2.57
N VAL A 156 4.02 -16.99 -3.12
CA VAL A 156 2.96 -17.99 -2.98
C VAL A 156 3.34 -19.29 -3.70
N LEU A 157 3.89 -19.22 -4.92
CA LEU A 157 4.35 -20.40 -5.66
C LEU A 157 5.44 -21.14 -4.89
N ALA A 158 6.42 -20.43 -4.31
CA ALA A 158 7.44 -21.05 -3.47
C ALA A 158 6.83 -21.78 -2.27
N TRP A 159 5.83 -21.18 -1.62
CA TRP A 159 5.11 -21.78 -0.49
C TRP A 159 4.28 -23.01 -0.89
N VAL A 160 3.54 -22.94 -1.99
CA VAL A 160 2.67 -24.02 -2.48
C VAL A 160 3.50 -25.21 -2.95
N ILE A 161 4.54 -24.97 -3.75
CA ILE A 161 5.35 -26.04 -4.35
C ILE A 161 6.22 -26.75 -3.31
N LEU A 162 6.75 -26.03 -2.32
CA LEU A 162 7.71 -26.61 -1.36
C LEU A 162 7.10 -26.89 0.00
N GLY A 163 6.24 -26.00 0.49
CA GLY A 163 5.65 -26.09 1.82
C GLY A 163 4.56 -27.16 1.92
N ILE A 164 3.64 -27.22 0.94
CA ILE A 164 2.51 -28.16 0.99
C ILE A 164 2.97 -29.62 0.93
N PRO A 165 3.88 -30.05 0.02
CA PRO A 165 4.35 -31.43 0.01
C PRO A 165 5.09 -31.82 1.29
N TYR A 166 5.87 -30.89 1.87
CA TYR A 166 6.54 -31.11 3.14
C TYR A 166 5.54 -31.32 4.29
N LEU A 167 4.51 -30.48 4.38
CA LEU A 167 3.45 -30.61 5.37
C LEU A 167 2.65 -31.91 5.20
N ILE A 168 2.29 -32.28 3.97
CA ILE A 168 1.60 -33.55 3.67
C ILE A 168 2.46 -34.74 4.10
N ARG A 169 3.75 -34.74 3.76
CA ARG A 169 4.69 -35.81 4.15
C ARG A 169 4.78 -35.92 5.67
N HIS A 170 4.99 -34.79 6.34
CA HIS A 170 5.14 -34.76 7.80
C HIS A 170 3.85 -35.15 8.55
N TRP A 171 2.69 -34.72 8.04
CA TRP A 171 1.40 -35.10 8.61
C TRP A 171 1.09 -36.58 8.42
N ARG A 172 1.44 -37.15 7.25
CA ARG A 172 1.34 -38.59 6.98
C ARG A 172 2.20 -39.39 7.97
N GLU A 173 3.46 -39.00 8.19
CA GLU A 173 4.35 -39.66 9.15
C GLU A 173 3.83 -39.59 10.60
N ARG A 174 3.25 -38.45 11.02
CA ARG A 174 2.63 -38.33 12.35
C ARG A 174 1.35 -39.17 12.48
N ARG A 175 0.56 -39.27 11.41
CA ARG A 175 -0.64 -40.11 11.41
C ARG A 175 -0.26 -41.57 11.59
N TRP A 176 0.69 -42.10 10.81
CA TRP A 176 1.12 -43.50 10.91
C TRP A 176 1.56 -43.90 12.33
N ARG A 177 2.35 -43.07 13.01
CA ARG A 177 2.80 -43.33 14.40
C ARG A 177 1.67 -43.40 15.42
N ARG A 178 0.52 -42.80 15.14
CA ARG A 178 -0.65 -42.79 16.05
C ARG A 178 -1.48 -44.07 15.98
N TRP A 179 -1.33 -44.87 14.93
CA TRP A 179 -2.08 -46.12 14.72
C TRP A 179 -1.22 -47.38 14.92
N SER A 180 0.05 -47.21 15.30
CA SER A 180 1.00 -48.33 15.53
C SER A 180 1.16 -48.69 17.02
N TYR A 181 0.32 -48.12 17.89
CA TYR A 181 0.15 -48.46 19.30
C TYR A 181 -1.27 -48.96 19.51
#